data_AF-A0A141RQU5-F1
#
_entry.id   AF-A0A141RQU5-F1
#
_cell.length_a   1.000
_cell.length_b   1.000
_cell.length_c   1.000
_cell.angle_alpha   90.00
_cell.angle_beta   90.00
_cell.angle_gamma   90.00
#
_symmetry.space_group_name_H-M   'P 1'
#
loop_
_entity.id
_entity.type
_entity.pdbx_description
1 polymer ?
#
loop_
_entity_poly.entity_id
_entity_poly.type
_entity_poly.pdbx_seq_one_letter_code
_entity_poly.pdbx_strand_id
1 'polypeptide(L)' 'MRILPVIAAVTAAFLVVACSSPTPPPGVTVVSNFDAQRFLGTWYEIARMDHQFERGLEESHGQLQRDG' A
#
# COMPACT_ATOMS: atom_id res chain seq x y z
N MET A 1 21.43 9.41 35.02
CA MET A 1 21.30 8.09 34.36
C MET A 1 19.90 7.46 34.40
N ARG A 2 18.89 8.02 35.10
CA ARG A 2 17.52 7.46 35.17
C ARG A 2 16.61 7.83 33.99
N ILE A 3 16.99 8.81 33.17
CA ILE A 3 16.22 9.32 32.03
C ILE A 3 16.46 8.56 30.72
N LEU A 4 17.60 7.88 30.58
CA LEU A 4 17.95 7.07 29.41
C LEU A 4 16.95 5.92 29.13
N PRO A 5 16.52 5.11 30.12
CA PRO A 5 15.52 4.06 29.87
C PRO A 5 14.16 4.63 29.50
N VAL A 6 13.80 5.81 30.01
CA VAL A 6 12.54 6.50 29.68
C VAL A 6 12.56 6.96 28.22
N ILE A 7 13.66 7.55 27.76
CA ILE A 7 13.82 7.95 26.36
C ILE A 7 13.76 6.73 25.44
N ALA A 8 14.49 5.66 25.77
CA ALA A 8 14.47 4.42 24.98
C ALA A 8 13.06 3.82 24.89
N ALA A 9 12.30 3.80 25.98
CA ALA A 9 10.93 3.31 26.01
C ALA A 9 9.98 4.18 25.15
N VAL A 10 10.12 5.50 25.21
CA VAL A 10 9.31 6.43 24.40
C VAL A 10 9.62 6.26 22.92
N THR A 11 10.90 6.19 22.52
CA THR A 11 11.29 5.98 21.12
C THR A 11 10.79 4.63 20.61
N ALA A 12 10.90 3.56 21.41
CA ALA A 12 10.37 2.25 21.05
C ALA A 12 8.84 2.27 20.85
N ALA A 13 8.10 2.97 21.72
CA ALA A 13 6.66 3.12 21.59
C ALA A 13 6.26 3.86 20.31
N PHE A 14 6.98 4.93 19.93
CA PHE A 14 6.73 5.65 18.68
C PHE A 14 7.00 4.79 17.44
N LEU A 15 8.04 3.96 17.46
CA LEU A 15 8.36 3.07 16.34
C LEU A 15 7.27 2.00 16.11
N VAL A 16 6.63 1.52 17.18
CA VAL A 16 5.54 0.53 17.08
C VAL A 16 4.28 1.12 16.45
N VAL A 17 4.02 2.43 16.65
CA VAL A 17 2.82 3.11 16.13
C VAL A 17 3.04 3.76 14.76
N ALA A 18 4.28 3.78 14.24
CA ALA A 18 4.62 4.44 12.98
C ALA A 18 4.05 3.73 11.73
N CYS A 19 3.56 2.50 11.85
CA CYS A 19 2.89 1.80 10.77
C CYS A 19 1.52 2.43 10.49
N SER A 20 1.43 3.26 9.45
CA SER A 20 0.16 3.76 8.94
C SER A 20 -0.38 2.82 7.86
N SER A 21 -1.67 2.49 7.96
CA SER A 21 -2.37 1.85 6.85
C SER A 21 -2.62 2.90 5.76
N PRO A 22 -2.45 2.56 4.47
CA PRO A 22 -2.77 3.48 3.39
C PRO A 22 -4.24 3.86 3.49
N THR A 23 -4.51 5.16 3.60
CA THR A 23 -5.87 5.70 3.55
C THR A 23 -6.09 6.39 2.21
N PRO A 24 -7.27 6.22 1.58
CA PRO A 24 -7.59 6.94 0.37
C PRO A 24 -7.45 8.47 0.57
N PRO A 25 -6.93 9.22 -0.42
CA PRO A 25 -6.88 10.68 -0.35
C PRO A 25 -8.28 11.29 -0.15
N PRO A 26 -8.37 12.49 0.45
CA PRO A 26 -9.64 13.21 0.60
C PRO A 26 -10.38 13.34 -0.74
N GLY A 27 -11.68 13.01 -0.74
CA GLY A 27 -12.52 13.07 -1.94
C GLY A 27 -12.49 11.83 -2.83
N VAL A 28 -11.67 10.81 -2.52
CA VAL A 28 -11.67 9.53 -3.25
C VAL A 28 -12.70 8.58 -2.65
N THR A 29 -13.61 8.07 -3.48
CA THR A 29 -14.60 7.06 -3.08
C THR A 29 -14.13 5.68 -3.51
N VAL A 30 -14.07 4.74 -2.56
CA VAL A 30 -13.69 3.33 -2.83
C VAL A 30 -14.94 2.53 -3.23
N VAL A 31 -14.78 1.57 -4.15
CA VAL A 31 -15.87 0.65 -4.55
C VAL A 31 -16.33 -0.17 -3.34
N SER A 32 -17.58 0.02 -2.92
CA SER A 32 -18.22 -0.76 -1.86
C SER A 32 -18.67 -2.15 -2.37
N ASN A 33 -18.74 -3.13 -1.48
CA ASN A 33 -19.12 -4.52 -1.79
C ASN A 33 -18.23 -5.17 -2.86
N PHE A 34 -16.92 -4.93 -2.76
CA PHE A 34 -15.92 -5.47 -3.68
C PHE A 34 -15.85 -7.01 -3.60
N ASP A 35 -16.03 -7.67 -4.73
CA ASP A 35 -15.89 -9.12 -4.86
C ASP A 35 -14.50 -9.48 -5.41
N ALA A 36 -13.61 -9.90 -4.51
CA ALA A 36 -12.24 -10.26 -4.87
C ALA A 36 -12.16 -11.45 -5.84
N GLN A 37 -13.14 -12.36 -5.86
CA GLN A 37 -13.12 -13.49 -6.81
C GLN A 37 -13.27 -13.03 -8.25
N ARG A 38 -14.09 -12.02 -8.47
CA ARG A 38 -14.31 -11.44 -9.80
C ARG A 38 -13.15 -10.59 -10.28
N PHE A 39 -12.23 -10.22 -9.38
CA PHE A 39 -11.09 -9.36 -9.68
C PHE A 39 -9.79 -10.13 -9.94
N LEU A 40 -9.80 -11.45 -9.75
CA LEU A 40 -8.65 -12.31 -10.09
C LEU A 40 -8.39 -12.35 -11.60
N GLY A 41 -7.17 -12.73 -11.97
CA GLY A 41 -6.75 -12.88 -13.36
C GLY A 41 -5.90 -11.69 -13.84
N THR A 42 -5.83 -11.53 -15.16
CA THR A 42 -4.90 -10.60 -15.82
C THR A 42 -5.58 -9.26 -16.12
N TRP A 43 -4.92 -8.18 -15.74
CA TRP A 43 -5.32 -6.80 -16.00
C TRP A 43 -4.27 -6.12 -16.85
N TYR A 44 -4.69 -5.58 -18.00
CA TYR A 44 -3.82 -4.81 -18.88
C TYR A 44 -3.84 -3.34 -18.48
N GLU A 45 -2.66 -2.74 -18.41
CA GLU A 45 -2.53 -1.32 -18.11
C GLU A 45 -2.87 -0.49 -19.35
N ILE A 46 -3.93 0.31 -19.27
CA ILE A 46 -4.37 1.19 -20.37
C ILE A 46 -3.67 2.56 -20.28
N ALA A 47 -3.48 3.06 -19.07
CA ALA A 47 -2.81 4.33 -18.78
C ALA A 47 -2.28 4.34 -17.34
N ARG A 48 -1.18 5.06 -17.09
CA ARG A 48 -0.57 5.26 -15.76
C ARG A 48 -0.08 6.69 -15.56
N MET A 49 0.06 7.08 -14.29
CA MET A 49 0.82 8.27 -13.91
C MET A 49 2.32 7.94 -13.92
N ASP A 50 3.15 8.84 -14.46
CA ASP A 50 4.57 8.56 -14.63
C ASP A 50 5.31 8.47 -13.28
N HIS A 51 5.70 7.25 -12.92
CA HIS A 51 6.54 6.97 -11.76
C HIS A 51 7.84 6.28 -12.19
N GLN A 52 8.93 6.57 -11.47
CA GLN A 52 10.29 6.15 -11.85
C GLN A 52 10.43 4.65 -12.11
N PHE A 53 9.68 3.82 -11.37
CA PHE A 53 9.75 2.37 -11.42
C PHE A 53 9.04 1.74 -12.63
N GLU A 54 8.18 2.50 -13.33
CA GLU A 54 7.42 2.01 -14.50
C GLU A 54 7.91 2.64 -15.81
N ARG A 55 8.92 3.51 -15.75
CA ARG A 55 9.41 4.20 -16.95
C ARG A 55 10.07 3.24 -17.93
N GLY A 56 9.70 3.37 -19.19
CA GLY A 56 10.18 2.51 -20.26
C GLY A 56 9.51 1.13 -20.32
N LEU A 57 8.53 0.84 -19.45
CA LEU A 57 7.72 -0.37 -19.57
C LEU A 57 6.61 -0.17 -20.61
N GLU A 58 6.53 -1.13 -21.54
CA GLU A 58 5.47 -1.28 -22.54
C GLU A 58 4.69 -2.58 -22.28
N GLU A 59 3.45 -2.69 -22.78
CA GLU A 59 2.58 -3.88 -22.65
C GLU A 59 2.44 -4.43 -21.21
N SER A 60 2.39 -3.53 -20.24
CA SER A 60 2.37 -3.88 -18.82
C SER A 60 1.03 -4.51 -18.42
N HIS A 61 1.10 -5.58 -17.63
CA HIS A 61 -0.07 -6.24 -17.06
C HIS A 61 0.22 -6.69 -15.63
N GLY A 62 -0.82 -6.71 -14.80
CA GLY A 62 -0.79 -7.30 -13.46
C GLY A 62 -1.64 -8.56 -13.43
N GLN A 63 -1.25 -9.53 -12.60
CA GLN A 63 -2.05 -10.72 -12.36
C GLN A 63 -2.36 -10.84 -10.87
N LEU A 64 -3.65 -10.85 -10.53
CA LEU A 64 -4.07 -11.12 -9.16
C LEU A 64 -4.41 -12.60 -9.00
N GLN A 65 -3.72 -13.25 -8.07
CA GLN A 65 -3.96 -14.63 -7.66
C GLN A 65 -4.39 -14.66 -6.20
N ARG A 66 -5.16 -15.68 -5.80
CA ARG A 66 -5.38 -15.95 -4.38
C ARG A 66 -4.16 -16.68 -3.81
N ASP A 67 -3.60 -16.12 -2.75
CA ASP A 67 -2.73 -16.88 -1.85
C ASP A 67 -3.62 -17.84 -1.04
N GLY A 68 -3.23 -19.11 -1.02
CA GLY A 68 -3.98 -20.21 -0.40
C GLY A 68 -3.94 -20.22 1.12
#